data_AF-A0A523TGK2-F1
#
_entry.id   AF-A0A523TGK2-F1
#
_cell.length_a   1.000
_cell.length_b   1.000
_cell.length_c   1.000
_cell.angle_alpha   90.00
_cell.angle_beta   90.00
_cell.angle_gamma   90.00
#
_symmetry.space_group_name_H-M   'P 1'
#
loop_
_entity.id
_entity.type
_entity.pdbx_description
1 polymer ?
#
loop_
_entity_poly.entity_id
_entity_poly.type
_entity_poly.pdbx_seq_one_letter_code
_entity_poly.pdbx_strand_id
1 'polypeptide(L)'
;MSTFGQVIRIAFWGCLEFNLLLLYLIFVFFPLVTIMAIRRIHIKNKMKRKMIRNGMPRKQAKIYSKKYQSFLANYGSMRGIFRITRKTRKLVEEKKEETNNKPELENMNSVGSYSIV
;
A
#
# COMPACT_ATOMS: atom_id res chain seq x y z
N MET A 1 -57.77 -9.42 2.43
CA MET A 1 -56.43 -9.92 2.06
C MET A 1 -55.60 -10.04 3.34
N SER A 2 -55.06 -11.21 3.66
CA SER A 2 -54.33 -11.42 4.92
C SER A 2 -52.97 -10.71 4.89
N THR A 3 -52.63 -10.05 5.99
CA THR A 3 -51.34 -9.35 6.21
C THR A 3 -50.14 -10.26 5.95
N PHE A 4 -50.28 -11.56 6.23
CA PHE A 4 -49.26 -12.58 5.98
C PHE A 4 -48.87 -12.72 4.50
N GLY A 5 -49.84 -12.62 3.58
CA GLY A 5 -49.58 -12.72 2.13
C GLY A 5 -48.82 -11.51 1.57
N GLN A 6 -48.98 -10.33 2.18
CA GLN A 6 -48.22 -9.13 1.79
C GLN A 6 -46.77 -9.21 2.24
N VAL A 7 -46.50 -9.72 3.44
CA VAL A 7 -45.13 -9.89 3.95
C VAL A 7 -44.33 -10.86 3.08
N ILE A 8 -44.92 -11.99 2.67
CA ILE A 8 -44.26 -12.96 1.78
C ILE A 8 -43.95 -12.34 0.41
N ARG A 9 -44.87 -11.56 -0.16
CA ARG A 9 -44.64 -10.87 -1.43
C ARG A 9 -43.49 -9.86 -1.33
N ILE A 10 -43.44 -9.06 -0.27
CA ILE A 10 -42.37 -8.08 -0.07
C ILE A 10 -41.02 -8.77 0.11
N ALA A 11 -40.96 -9.84 0.90
CA ALA A 11 -39.74 -10.62 1.10
C ALA A 11 -39.23 -11.25 -0.22
N PHE A 12 -40.14 -11.78 -1.04
CA PHE A 12 -39.79 -12.38 -2.32
C PHE A 12 -39.27 -11.35 -3.33
N TRP A 13 -39.95 -10.21 -3.46
CA TRP A 13 -39.51 -9.11 -4.32
C TRP A 13 -38.18 -8.49 -3.86
N GLY A 14 -38.02 -8.28 -2.54
CA GLY A 14 -36.77 -7.77 -1.98
C GLY A 14 -35.59 -8.72 -2.19
N CYS A 15 -35.81 -10.03 -2.09
CA CYS A 15 -34.78 -11.03 -2.39
C CYS A 15 -34.42 -11.05 -3.89
N LEU A 16 -35.41 -10.91 -4.77
CA LEU A 16 -35.18 -10.85 -6.21
C LEU A 16 -34.37 -9.60 -6.60
N GLU A 17 -34.76 -8.43 -6.08
CA GLU A 17 -34.05 -7.16 -6.31
C GLU A 17 -32.61 -7.21 -5.77
N PHE A 18 -32.40 -7.76 -4.58
CA PHE A 18 -31.06 -7.91 -4.01
C PHE A 18 -30.15 -8.78 -4.90
N ASN A 19 -30.66 -9.91 -5.40
CA ASN A 19 -29.89 -10.78 -6.30
C ASN A 19 -29.58 -10.10 -7.65
N LEU A 20 -30.51 -9.33 -8.19
CA LEU A 20 -30.30 -8.51 -9.39
C LEU A 20 -29.23 -7.43 -9.17
N LEU A 21 -29.26 -6.76 -8.02
CA LEU A 21 -28.28 -5.75 -7.65
C LEU A 21 -26.88 -6.38 -7.44
N LEU A 22 -26.82 -7.57 -6.85
CA LEU A 22 -25.59 -8.35 -6.71
C LEU A 22 -25.02 -8.75 -8.08
N LEU A 23 -25.87 -9.23 -8.99
CA LEU A 23 -25.49 -9.60 -10.35
C LEU A 23 -24.96 -8.38 -11.12
N TYR A 24 -25.63 -7.23 -10.99
CA TYR A 24 -25.18 -5.98 -11.58
C TYR A 24 -23.82 -5.54 -11.03
N LEU A 25 -23.63 -5.60 -9.70
CA LEU A 25 -22.34 -5.31 -9.08
C LEU A 25 -21.23 -6.22 -9.60
N ILE A 26 -21.49 -7.52 -9.78
CA ILE A 26 -20.52 -8.45 -10.37
C ILE A 26 -20.18 -8.03 -11.80
N PHE A 27 -21.20 -7.78 -12.63
CA PHE A 27 -21.01 -7.38 -14.03
C PHE A 27 -20.34 -6.03 -14.20
N VAL A 28 -20.38 -5.13 -13.22
CA VAL A 28 -19.69 -3.84 -13.28
C VAL A 28 -18.31 -3.87 -12.62
N PHE A 29 -18.18 -4.44 -11.42
CA PHE A 29 -16.90 -4.48 -10.69
C PHE A 29 -15.92 -5.47 -11.31
N PHE A 30 -16.37 -6.63 -11.75
CA PHE A 30 -15.51 -7.66 -12.31
C PHE A 30 -14.75 -7.19 -13.58
N PRO A 31 -15.39 -6.60 -14.61
CA PRO A 31 -14.67 -6.06 -15.76
C PRO A 31 -13.75 -4.90 -15.36
N LEU A 32 -14.14 -4.07 -14.40
CA LEU A 32 -13.31 -2.95 -13.96
C LEU A 32 -11.98 -3.46 -13.35
N VAL A 33 -12.07 -4.46 -12.46
CA VAL A 33 -10.91 -5.07 -11.82
C VAL A 33 -10.03 -5.81 -12.84
N THR A 34 -10.63 -6.53 -13.78
CA THR A 34 -9.88 -7.24 -14.84
C THR A 34 -9.18 -6.28 -15.78
N ILE A 35 -9.82 -5.18 -16.22
CA ILE A 35 -9.18 -4.12 -17.02
C ILE A 35 -7.99 -3.51 -16.26
N MET A 36 -8.15 -3.21 -14.97
CA MET A 36 -7.05 -2.70 -14.15
C MET A 36 -5.90 -3.72 -14.04
N ALA A 37 -6.21 -5.01 -13.89
CA ALA A 37 -5.21 -6.08 -13.82
C ALA A 37 -4.43 -6.21 -15.15
N ILE A 38 -5.14 -6.21 -16.28
CA ILE A 38 -4.53 -6.25 -17.62
C ILE A 38 -3.63 -5.04 -17.83
N ARG A 39 -4.10 -3.84 -17.50
CA ARG A 39 -3.31 -2.60 -17.63
C ARG A 39 -2.03 -2.65 -16.79
N ARG A 40 -2.09 -3.18 -15.56
CA ARG A 40 -0.90 -3.40 -14.71
C ARG A 40 0.09 -4.38 -15.35
N ILE A 41 -0.39 -5.50 -15.89
CA ILE A 41 0.45 -6.49 -16.59
C ILE A 41 1.12 -5.86 -17.81
N HIS A 42 0.38 -5.06 -18.58
CA HIS A 42 0.90 -4.39 -19.76
C HIS A 42 2.03 -3.41 -19.43
N ILE A 43 1.85 -2.56 -18.41
CA ILE A 43 2.89 -1.62 -17.94
C ILE A 43 4.14 -2.39 -17.49
N LYS A 44 3.96 -3.46 -16.70
CA LYS A 44 5.07 -4.30 -16.24
C LYS A 44 5.86 -4.90 -17.40
N ASN A 45 5.16 -5.44 -18.40
CA ASN A 45 5.80 -6.03 -19.58
C ASN A 45 6.49 -4.97 -20.44
N LYS A 46 5.88 -3.80 -20.64
CA LYS A 46 6.48 -2.67 -21.38
C LYS A 46 7.76 -2.21 -20.70
N MET A 47 7.76 -2.09 -19.38
CA MET A 47 8.92 -1.67 -18.60
C MET A 47 10.04 -2.70 -18.63
N LYS A 48 9.72 -4.00 -18.46
CA LYS A 48 10.68 -5.09 -18.60
C LYS A 48 11.33 -5.09 -19.99
N ARG A 49 10.54 -4.93 -21.06
CA ARG A 49 11.05 -4.86 -22.44
C ARG A 49 11.95 -3.65 -22.66
N LYS A 50 11.60 -2.47 -22.12
CA LYS A 50 12.45 -1.27 -22.16
C LYS A 50 13.79 -1.49 -21.46
N MET A 51 13.77 -2.08 -20.26
CA MET A 51 15.00 -2.38 -19.51
C MET A 51 15.92 -3.33 -20.27
N ILE A 52 15.37 -4.40 -20.87
CA ILE A 52 16.14 -5.34 -21.69
C ILE A 52 16.72 -4.64 -22.93
N ARG A 53 15.94 -3.76 -23.59
CA ARG A 53 16.41 -2.98 -24.74
C ARG A 53 17.57 -2.05 -24.38
N ASN A 54 17.57 -1.50 -23.17
CA ASN A 54 18.65 -0.65 -22.65
C ASN A 54 19.86 -1.46 -22.13
N GLY A 55 19.98 -2.74 -22.48
CA GLY A 55 21.14 -3.58 -22.14
C GLY A 55 21.05 -4.32 -20.81
N MET A 56 19.94 -4.20 -20.05
CA MET A 56 19.82 -4.90 -18.77
C MET A 56 19.60 -6.41 -18.96
N PRO A 57 20.34 -7.29 -18.24
CA PRO A 57 20.15 -8.73 -18.29
C PRO A 57 18.70 -9.14 -17.96
N ARG A 58 18.15 -10.10 -18.71
CA ARG A 58 16.75 -10.56 -18.56
C ARG A 58 16.37 -10.94 -17.12
N LYS A 59 17.29 -11.55 -16.37
CA LYS A 59 17.07 -11.95 -14.96
C LYS A 59 16.91 -10.71 -14.05
N GLN A 60 17.78 -9.72 -14.21
CA GLN A 60 17.73 -8.48 -13.42
C GLN A 60 16.50 -7.62 -13.77
N ALA A 61 16.16 -7.51 -15.05
CA ALA A 61 14.95 -6.80 -15.49
C ALA A 61 13.66 -7.41 -14.92
N LYS A 62 13.61 -8.75 -14.75
CA LYS A 62 12.49 -9.44 -14.10
C LYS A 62 12.38 -9.04 -12.62
N ILE A 63 13.48 -9.00 -11.88
CA ILE A 63 13.53 -8.61 -10.47
C ILE A 63 13.13 -7.14 -10.31
N TYR A 64 13.68 -6.25 -11.13
CA TYR A 64 13.37 -4.82 -11.10
C TYR A 64 11.90 -4.54 -11.39
N SER A 65 11.33 -5.16 -12.43
CA SER A 65 9.91 -4.98 -12.74
C SER A 65 8.98 -5.46 -11.60
N LYS A 66 9.37 -6.51 -10.86
CA LYS A 66 8.64 -6.99 -9.68
C LYS A 66 8.78 -6.03 -8.50
N LYS A 67 9.98 -5.50 -8.26
CA LYS A 67 10.25 -4.52 -7.20
C LYS A 67 9.53 -3.19 -7.46
N TYR A 68 9.48 -2.74 -8.72
CA TYR A 68 8.76 -1.55 -9.13
C TYR A 68 7.24 -1.67 -8.95
N GLN A 69 6.67 -2.85 -9.16
CA GLN A 69 5.25 -3.10 -8.85
C GLN A 69 4.95 -2.93 -7.35
N SER A 70 5.87 -3.37 -6.49
CA SER A 70 5.79 -3.16 -5.03
C SER A 70 5.97 -1.68 -4.66
N PHE A 71 6.91 -0.99 -5.34
CA PHE A 71 7.10 0.45 -5.19
C PHE A 71 5.84 1.23 -5.59
N LEU A 72 5.23 0.96 -6.74
CA LEU A 72 3.96 1.56 -7.16
C LEU A 72 2.81 1.29 -6.18
N ALA A 73 2.76 0.12 -5.54
CA ALA A 73 1.76 -0.15 -4.52
C ALA A 73 1.95 0.75 -3.29
N ASN A 74 3.21 1.00 -2.91
CA ASN A 74 3.56 1.81 -1.75
C ASN A 74 3.54 3.32 -2.02
N TYR A 75 3.96 3.78 -3.20
CA TYR A 75 4.12 5.21 -3.50
C TYR A 75 3.11 5.73 -4.53
N GLY A 76 2.51 4.86 -5.34
CA GLY A 76 1.53 5.21 -6.37
C GLY A 76 0.07 5.09 -5.91
N SER A 77 -0.18 4.83 -4.63
CA SER A 77 -1.53 4.76 -4.07
C SER A 77 -1.63 5.63 -2.82
N MET A 78 -2.77 6.33 -2.64
CA MET A 78 -3.02 7.17 -1.46
C MET A 78 -2.82 6.39 -0.15
N ARG A 79 -3.28 5.13 -0.10
CA ARG A 79 -3.11 4.26 1.08
C ARG A 79 -1.65 3.91 1.36
N GLY A 80 -0.84 3.76 0.32
CA GLY A 80 0.60 3.56 0.45
C GLY A 80 1.32 4.81 0.94
N ILE A 81 0.98 5.98 0.38
CA ILE A 81 1.52 7.28 0.80
C ILE A 81 1.23 7.51 2.29
N PHE A 82 -0.02 7.33 2.73
CA PHE A 82 -0.39 7.46 4.15
C PHE A 82 0.41 6.52 5.08
N ARG A 83 0.68 5.28 4.65
CA ARG A 83 1.52 4.34 5.42
C ARG A 83 2.95 4.83 5.54
N ILE A 84 3.52 5.36 4.47
CA ILE A 84 4.87 5.92 4.47
C ILE A 84 4.93 7.14 5.36
N THR A 85 4.01 8.10 5.20
CA THR A 85 3.97 9.32 6.01
C THR A 85 3.86 9.00 7.50
N ARG A 86 3.04 8.01 7.88
CA ARG A 86 2.92 7.55 9.27
C ARG A 86 4.22 6.90 9.79
N LYS A 87 4.90 6.10 8.96
CA LYS A 87 6.19 5.50 9.32
C LYS A 87 7.29 6.56 9.46
N THR A 88 7.32 7.55 8.58
CA THR A 88 8.27 8.67 8.66
C THR A 88 8.04 9.51 9.90
N ARG A 89 6.78 9.78 10.29
CA ARG A 89 6.48 10.49 11.56
C ARG A 89 7.02 9.75 12.78
N LYS A 90 6.81 8.43 12.87
CA LYS A 90 7.35 7.61 13.96
C LYS A 90 8.88 7.65 14.04
N LEU A 91 9.57 7.54 12.90
CA LEU A 91 11.03 7.62 12.85
C LEU A 91 11.55 9.00 13.27
N VAL A 92 10.80 10.07 13.02
CA VAL A 92 11.15 11.42 13.47
C VAL A 92 10.91 11.59 14.97
N GLU A 93 9.88 10.98 15.52
CA GLU A 93 9.59 10.96 16.97
C GLU A 93 10.67 10.17 17.73
N GLU A 94 11.01 8.95 17.27
CA GLU A 94 12.09 8.13 17.84
C GLU A 94 13.44 8.87 17.82
N LYS A 95 13.74 9.55 16.72
CA LYS A 95 14.99 10.34 16.61
C LYS A 95 15.01 11.54 17.55
N LYS A 96 13.85 12.16 17.82
CA LYS A 96 13.74 13.27 18.79
C LYS A 96 13.92 12.77 20.22
N GLU A 97 13.39 11.60 20.57
CA GLU A 97 13.60 10.97 21.88
C GLU A 97 15.06 10.57 22.12
N GLU A 98 15.74 10.01 21.11
CA GLU A 98 17.19 9.72 21.20
C GLU A 98 18.05 10.97 21.38
N THR A 99 17.65 12.11 20.79
CA THR A 99 18.41 13.36 20.89
C THR A 99 18.17 14.07 22.24
N ASN A 100 16.97 13.91 22.83
CA ASN A 100 16.63 14.52 24.13
C ASN A 100 17.21 13.77 25.33
N ASN A 101 17.53 12.48 25.18
CA ASN A 101 18.15 11.66 26.23
C ASN A 101 19.69 11.73 26.27
N LYS A 102 20.31 12.57 25.43
CA LYS A 102 21.77 12.70 25.33
C LYS A 102 22.47 13.78 26.18
N PRO A 103 21.83 14.70 26.94
CA PRO A 103 22.57 15.76 27.63
C PRO A 103 23.16 15.41 29.00
N GLU A 104 23.18 14.15 29.46
CA GLU A 104 23.78 13.81 30.78
C GLU A 104 25.04 12.94 30.75
N LEU A 105 25.40 12.28 29.63
CA LEU A 105 26.55 11.37 29.63
C LEU A 105 27.90 12.03 29.29
N GLU A 106 27.92 13.24 28.73
CA GLU A 106 29.18 13.94 28.41
C GLU A 106 29.76 14.75 29.58
N ASN A 107 29.03 14.90 30.70
CA ASN A 107 29.48 15.69 31.85
C ASN A 107 30.17 14.90 32.97
N MET A 108 30.27 13.56 32.88
CA MET A 108 31.00 12.74 33.86
C MET A 108 32.43 12.36 33.44
N ASN A 109 32.84 12.61 32.19
CA ASN A 109 34.16 12.25 31.68
C ASN A 109 35.16 13.43 31.60
N SER A 110 34.80 14.64 32.03
CA SER A 110 35.68 15.82 31.95
C SER A 110 36.45 16.14 33.25
N VAL A 111 36.21 15.43 34.35
CA VAL A 111 36.92 15.64 35.63
C VAL A 111 37.95 14.55 35.83
N GLY A 112 39.08 14.64 35.14
CA GLY A 112 40.22 13.79 35.47
C GLY A 112 41.18 13.57 34.33
N SER A 113 41.89 14.61 33.87
CA SER A 113 43.22 14.48 33.25
C SER A 113 43.80 15.85 32.88
N TYR A 114 44.44 16.56 33.82
CA TYR A 114 45.56 17.46 33.51
C TYR A 114 46.49 17.57 34.74
N SER A 115 47.58 16.80 34.73
CA SER A 115 48.83 17.11 35.46
C SER A 115 49.97 16.33 34.81
N ILE A 116 50.54 16.89 33.75
CA ILE A 116 51.91 16.62 33.34
C ILE A 116 52.60 17.98 33.22
N VAL A 117 53.30 18.37 34.28
CA VAL A 117 54.55 19.14 34.27
C VAL A 117 55.42 18.57 35.38
#